data_AF-A0AB73P984-F1
#
_entry.id   AF-A0AB73P984-F1
#
_cell.length_a   1.000
_cell.length_b   1.000
_cell.length_c   1.000
_cell.angle_alpha   90.00
_cell.angle_beta   90.00
_cell.angle_gamma   90.00
#
_symmetry.space_group_name_H-M   'P 1'
#
loop_
_entity.id
_entity.type
_entity.pdbx_description
1 polymer ?
#
loop_
_entity_poly.entity_id
_entity_poly.type
_entity_poly.pdbx_seq_one_letter_code
_entity_poly.pdbx_strand_id
1 'polypeptide(L)'
;MLKELQLTKYDDDINTIVTYQPIPFTPEQGDAGYAIRVIEIYRLKKMAPLLEQFELLTGYATPRANCTSEEINSLVERGLIICQREESNVKKIEQKIQQLKIELNNAKRGVSSLSDYHENTRHLIADVQYKMENEHQYLEQTILEVSARKGLLGLLREQTESMLNNGVKGLKSKVMTLLPLDPLPARTYKEGTFNFGLKSHIYAWKELNILEKSIKSILDKCSIPNDKYLLSNGGKESAEFSMQYYRPESESIRKIMSVSEYVKDMKGKIDWIKRRLQELNQSL
;
A
#
# COMPACT_ATOMS: atom_id res chain seq x y z
N MET A 1 25.59 11.61 7.35
CA MET A 1 25.24 10.36 6.63
C MET A 1 24.32 9.59 7.57
N LEU A 2 23.12 9.22 7.13
CA LEU A 2 22.18 8.45 7.96
C LEU A 2 22.71 7.03 8.18
N LYS A 3 22.46 6.47 9.35
CA LYS A 3 22.89 5.11 9.69
C LYS A 3 21.85 4.08 9.24
N GLU A 4 22.28 2.87 8.94
CA GLU A 4 21.35 1.75 8.75
C GLU A 4 20.80 1.26 10.10
N LEU A 5 19.48 1.12 10.17
CA LEU A 5 18.80 0.62 11.36
C LEU A 5 19.06 -0.90 11.50
N GLN A 6 19.23 -1.37 12.73
CA GLN A 6 19.59 -2.76 13.02
C GLN A 6 18.42 -3.46 13.72
N LEU A 7 18.25 -4.76 13.43
CA LEU A 7 17.28 -5.59 14.13
C LEU A 7 17.54 -5.57 15.65
N THR A 8 16.45 -5.61 16.40
CA THR A 8 16.49 -5.69 17.85
C THR A 8 15.45 -6.66 18.38
N LYS A 9 15.78 -7.36 19.46
CA LYS A 9 14.86 -8.30 20.10
C LYS A 9 13.63 -7.63 20.73
N TYR A 10 13.73 -6.35 21.11
CA TYR A 10 12.78 -5.71 22.01
C TYR A 10 11.93 -4.61 21.35
N ASP A 11 11.95 -4.51 20.02
CA ASP A 11 11.18 -3.49 19.30
C ASP A 11 10.73 -3.99 17.90
N ASP A 12 9.47 -4.42 17.82
CA ASP A 12 8.85 -4.92 16.59
C ASP A 12 8.66 -3.84 15.52
N ASP A 13 8.51 -2.56 15.93
CA ASP A 13 8.38 -1.45 15.00
C ASP A 13 9.72 -1.23 14.26
N ILE A 14 10.84 -1.25 14.99
CA ILE A 14 12.18 -1.23 14.38
C ILE A 14 12.35 -2.42 13.43
N ASN A 15 11.99 -3.63 13.87
CA ASN A 15 12.17 -4.83 13.06
C ASN A 15 11.36 -4.78 11.76
N THR A 16 10.14 -4.25 11.83
CA THR A 16 9.29 -4.00 10.66
C THR A 16 9.97 -3.04 9.68
N ILE A 17 10.51 -1.92 10.18
CA ILE A 17 11.17 -0.91 9.35
C ILE A 17 12.46 -1.46 8.71
N VAL A 18 13.28 -2.18 9.48
CA VAL A 18 14.57 -2.75 9.02
C VAL A 18 14.39 -3.83 7.98
N THR A 19 13.40 -4.70 8.15
CA THR A 19 13.18 -5.81 7.22
C THR A 19 12.51 -5.38 5.93
N TYR A 20 11.94 -4.17 5.89
CA TYR A 20 11.31 -3.64 4.70
C TYR A 20 12.36 -3.20 3.67
N GLN A 21 12.47 -3.94 2.58
CA GLN A 21 13.34 -3.62 1.46
C GLN A 21 12.56 -3.58 0.15
N PRO A 22 12.48 -2.40 -0.50
CA PRO A 22 11.93 -2.28 -1.84
C PRO A 22 12.72 -3.10 -2.85
N ILE A 23 12.00 -3.93 -3.62
CA ILE A 23 12.59 -4.72 -4.70
C ILE A 23 12.20 -4.07 -6.03
N PRO A 24 13.18 -3.57 -6.82
CA PRO A 24 12.89 -3.03 -8.14
C PRO A 24 12.17 -4.03 -9.04
N PHE A 25 11.29 -3.52 -9.87
CA PHE A 25 10.54 -4.32 -10.81
C PHE A 25 11.41 -4.79 -11.97
N THR A 26 11.30 -6.09 -12.27
CA THR A 26 11.79 -6.66 -13.52
C THR A 26 10.66 -7.41 -14.22
N PRO A 27 10.64 -7.47 -15.57
CA PRO A 27 9.55 -8.10 -16.31
C PRO A 27 9.25 -9.56 -15.90
N GLU A 28 10.25 -10.30 -15.40
CA GLU A 28 10.13 -11.69 -14.97
C GLU A 28 9.21 -11.87 -13.75
N GLN A 29 9.00 -10.81 -12.96
CA GLN A 29 8.12 -10.84 -11.78
C GLN A 29 6.62 -10.79 -12.15
N GLY A 30 6.28 -10.54 -13.42
CA GLY A 30 4.92 -10.61 -13.95
C GLY A 30 3.91 -9.63 -13.34
N ASP A 31 2.62 -9.95 -13.45
CA ASP A 31 1.52 -9.07 -13.01
C ASP A 31 1.52 -8.84 -11.49
N ALA A 32 1.98 -9.82 -10.72
CA ALA A 32 2.07 -9.74 -9.27
C ALA A 32 3.17 -8.78 -8.83
N GLY A 33 4.38 -8.92 -9.37
CA GLY A 33 5.49 -8.00 -9.10
C GLY A 33 5.17 -6.56 -9.52
N TYR A 34 4.57 -6.40 -10.70
CA TYR A 34 4.07 -5.10 -11.17
C TYR A 34 3.14 -4.46 -10.14
N ALA A 35 2.12 -5.18 -9.67
CA ALA A 35 1.15 -4.64 -8.74
C ALA A 35 1.78 -4.23 -7.40
N ILE A 36 2.63 -5.09 -6.84
CA ILE A 36 3.34 -4.83 -5.59
C ILE A 36 4.18 -3.56 -5.73
N ARG A 37 4.97 -3.46 -6.80
CA ARG A 37 5.92 -2.37 -6.99
C ARG A 37 5.24 -1.03 -7.25
N VAL A 38 4.17 -0.99 -8.05
CA VAL A 38 3.42 0.25 -8.28
C VAL A 38 2.82 0.78 -6.98
N ILE A 39 2.23 -0.10 -6.16
CA ILE A 39 1.69 0.27 -4.85
C ILE A 39 2.80 0.77 -3.93
N GLU A 40 3.93 0.08 -3.89
CA GLU A 40 5.10 0.48 -3.11
C GLU A 40 5.60 1.87 -3.47
N ILE A 41 5.84 2.15 -4.75
CA ILE A 41 6.29 3.46 -5.24
C ILE A 41 5.32 4.55 -4.79
N TYR A 42 4.02 4.32 -5.02
CA TYR A 42 2.97 5.27 -4.65
C TYR A 42 2.93 5.53 -3.13
N ARG A 43 2.91 4.46 -2.33
CA ARG A 43 2.78 4.56 -0.87
C ARG A 43 4.02 5.17 -0.23
N LEU A 44 5.22 4.76 -0.63
CA LEU A 44 6.46 5.34 -0.11
C LEU A 44 6.56 6.84 -0.46
N LYS A 45 6.11 7.25 -1.65
CA LYS A 45 6.00 8.67 -2.00
C LYS A 45 5.04 9.42 -1.09
N LYS A 46 3.84 8.87 -0.82
CA LYS A 46 2.87 9.48 0.09
C LYS A 46 3.35 9.55 1.54
N MET A 47 4.19 8.60 1.96
CA MET A 47 4.79 8.59 3.28
C MET A 47 6.04 9.46 3.40
N ALA A 48 6.52 10.11 2.33
CA ALA A 48 7.78 10.86 2.33
C ALA A 48 7.93 11.85 3.51
N PRO A 49 6.92 12.68 3.87
CA PRO A 49 7.05 13.58 5.03
C PRO A 49 7.22 12.84 6.36
N LEU A 50 6.52 11.71 6.52
CA LEU A 50 6.61 10.86 7.71
C LEU A 50 7.99 10.21 7.82
N LEU A 51 8.49 9.72 6.68
CA LEU A 51 9.82 9.11 6.57
C LEU A 51 10.91 10.15 6.89
N GLU A 52 10.83 11.36 6.35
CA GLU A 52 11.77 12.46 6.64
C GLU A 52 11.75 12.86 8.12
N GLN A 53 10.57 12.93 8.73
CA GLN A 53 10.45 13.20 10.17
C GLN A 53 11.12 12.09 11.01
N PHE A 54 10.94 10.83 10.62
CA PHE A 54 11.60 9.71 11.27
C PHE A 54 13.13 9.79 11.15
N GLU A 55 13.66 10.09 9.96
CA GLU A 55 15.09 10.24 9.73
C GLU A 55 15.68 11.38 10.56
N LEU A 56 14.99 12.53 10.61
CA LEU A 56 15.41 13.69 11.40
C LEU A 56 15.47 13.37 12.90
N LEU A 57 14.47 12.65 13.39
CA LEU A 57 14.31 12.37 14.82
C LEU A 57 15.29 11.28 15.29
N THR A 58 15.40 10.22 14.50
CA THR A 58 16.13 9.01 14.89
C THR A 58 17.54 8.98 14.35
N GLY A 59 17.87 9.67 13.26
CA GLY A 59 19.17 9.59 12.60
C GLY A 59 19.38 8.33 11.74
N TYR A 60 18.35 7.50 11.59
CA TYR A 60 18.37 6.30 10.76
C TYR A 60 17.81 6.55 9.37
N ALA A 61 18.35 5.87 8.36
CA ALA A 61 17.82 5.89 7.00
C ALA A 61 16.49 5.13 6.93
N THR A 62 15.56 5.64 6.12
CA THR A 62 14.28 4.98 5.85
C THR A 62 14.23 4.34 4.47
N PRO A 63 13.34 3.36 4.23
CA PRO A 63 13.09 2.83 2.90
C PRO A 63 12.66 3.94 1.93
N ARG A 64 13.28 3.97 0.74
CA ARG A 64 12.95 4.93 -0.32
C ARG A 64 12.49 4.17 -1.55
N ALA A 65 11.56 4.75 -2.31
CA ALA A 65 11.04 4.11 -3.52
C ALA A 65 12.15 3.84 -4.55
N ASN A 66 13.12 4.75 -4.69
CA ASN A 66 14.31 4.63 -5.55
C ASN A 66 14.03 3.92 -6.88
N CYS A 67 13.15 4.51 -7.70
CA CYS A 67 12.86 3.99 -9.04
C CYS A 67 13.69 4.70 -10.11
N THR A 68 14.16 3.93 -11.10
CA THR A 68 14.85 4.48 -12.26
C THR A 68 13.88 4.77 -13.40
N SER A 69 14.33 5.52 -14.40
CA SER A 69 13.57 5.74 -15.64
C SER A 69 13.21 4.44 -16.35
N GLU A 70 14.14 3.48 -16.38
CA GLU A 70 13.97 2.18 -17.03
C GLU A 70 12.90 1.36 -16.32
N GLU A 71 12.91 1.37 -14.98
CA GLU A 71 11.91 0.70 -14.17
C GLU A 71 10.51 1.30 -14.41
N ILE A 72 10.38 2.63 -14.35
CA ILE A 72 9.09 3.30 -14.61
C ILE A 72 8.58 2.96 -16.01
N ASN A 73 9.45 3.01 -17.03
CA ASN A 73 9.06 2.65 -18.39
C ASN A 73 8.55 1.19 -18.49
N SER A 74 9.20 0.28 -17.76
CA SER A 74 8.84 -1.16 -17.73
C SER A 74 7.51 -1.39 -17.01
N LEU A 75 7.31 -0.70 -15.88
CA LEU A 75 6.03 -0.72 -15.15
C LEU A 75 4.90 -0.14 -16.00
N VAL A 76 5.10 0.98 -16.68
CA VAL A 76 4.10 1.58 -17.57
C VAL A 76 3.72 0.61 -18.69
N GLU A 77 4.72 0.01 -19.34
CA GLU A 77 4.49 -0.96 -20.40
C GLU A 77 3.70 -2.18 -19.90
N ARG A 78 4.08 -2.75 -18.76
CA ARG A 78 3.35 -3.88 -18.17
C ARG A 78 1.92 -3.50 -17.81
N GLY A 79 1.72 -2.33 -17.21
CA GLY A 79 0.39 -1.84 -16.85
C GLY A 79 -0.52 -1.62 -18.06
N LEU A 80 0.02 -1.12 -19.17
CA LEU A 80 -0.72 -0.98 -20.43
C LEU A 80 -1.15 -2.34 -20.98
N ILE A 81 -0.26 -3.34 -20.99
CA ILE A 81 -0.58 -4.71 -21.43
C ILE A 81 -1.72 -5.29 -20.59
N ILE A 82 -1.66 -5.11 -19.26
CA ILE A 82 -2.72 -5.58 -18.35
C ILE A 82 -4.03 -4.86 -18.67
N CYS A 83 -4.03 -3.54 -18.78
CA CYS A 83 -5.25 -2.77 -19.08
C CYS A 83 -5.88 -3.19 -20.41
N GLN A 84 -5.08 -3.34 -21.46
CA GLN A 84 -5.56 -3.80 -22.78
C GLN A 84 -6.15 -5.20 -22.74
N ARG A 85 -5.54 -6.12 -21.98
CA ARG A 85 -6.05 -7.48 -21.80
C ARG A 85 -7.42 -7.48 -21.14
N GLU A 86 -7.59 -6.72 -20.06
CA GLU A 86 -8.86 -6.65 -19.34
C GLU A 86 -9.95 -5.93 -20.17
N GLU A 87 -9.60 -4.87 -20.90
CA GLU A 87 -10.52 -4.21 -21.85
C GLU A 87 -10.95 -5.15 -22.98
N SER A 88 -10.04 -6.00 -23.48
CA SER A 88 -10.42 -7.02 -24.45
C SER A 88 -11.36 -8.07 -23.86
N ASN A 89 -11.26 -8.37 -22.56
CA ASN A 89 -12.17 -9.29 -21.89
C ASN A 89 -13.59 -8.71 -21.82
N VAL A 90 -13.73 -7.43 -21.45
CA VAL A 90 -15.01 -6.71 -21.50
C VAL A 90 -15.68 -6.85 -22.87
N LYS A 91 -14.94 -6.58 -23.96
CA LYS A 91 -15.48 -6.71 -25.33
C LYS A 91 -15.96 -8.12 -25.66
N LYS A 92 -15.27 -9.16 -25.18
CA LYS A 92 -15.68 -10.56 -25.40
C LYS A 92 -16.99 -10.88 -24.68
N ILE A 93 -17.14 -10.40 -23.45
CA ILE A 93 -18.36 -10.59 -22.66
C ILE A 93 -19.53 -9.83 -23.31
N GLU A 94 -19.31 -8.59 -23.73
CA GLU A 94 -20.31 -7.81 -24.47
C GLU A 94 -20.77 -8.53 -25.74
N GLN A 95 -19.83 -9.09 -26.53
CA GLN A 95 -20.16 -9.89 -27.71
C GLN A 95 -20.99 -11.12 -27.37
N LYS A 96 -20.64 -11.83 -26.28
CA LYS A 96 -21.39 -13.00 -25.80
C LYS A 96 -22.82 -12.63 -25.37
N ILE A 97 -23.00 -11.51 -24.68
CA ILE A 97 -24.33 -10.97 -24.33
C ILE A 97 -25.15 -10.68 -25.59
N GLN A 98 -24.54 -10.06 -26.61
CA GLN A 98 -25.24 -9.82 -27.88
C GLN A 98 -25.66 -11.11 -28.58
N GLN A 99 -24.80 -12.14 -28.58
CA GLN A 99 -25.14 -13.46 -29.12
C GLN A 99 -26.30 -14.11 -28.37
N LEU A 100 -26.28 -14.08 -27.03
CA LEU A 100 -27.38 -14.57 -26.20
C LEU A 100 -28.69 -13.81 -26.45
N LYS A 101 -28.61 -12.49 -26.68
CA LYS A 101 -29.77 -11.66 -27.01
C LYS A 101 -30.39 -12.05 -28.36
N ILE A 102 -29.56 -12.33 -29.37
CA ILE A 102 -30.01 -12.84 -30.67
C ILE A 102 -30.69 -14.21 -30.47
N GLU A 103 -30.05 -15.10 -29.71
CA GLU A 103 -30.58 -16.44 -29.45
C GLU A 103 -31.91 -16.40 -28.69
N LEU A 104 -32.04 -15.53 -27.70
CA LEU A 104 -33.28 -15.31 -26.97
C LEU A 104 -34.42 -14.86 -27.91
N ASN A 105 -34.12 -13.99 -28.87
CA ASN A 105 -35.10 -13.55 -29.87
C ASN A 105 -35.48 -14.68 -30.83
N ASN A 106 -34.53 -15.50 -31.25
CA ASN A 106 -34.78 -16.67 -32.09
C ASN A 106 -35.63 -17.71 -31.36
N ALA A 107 -35.35 -17.99 -30.09
CA ALA A 107 -36.12 -18.89 -29.24
C ALA A 107 -37.57 -18.40 -29.07
N LYS A 108 -37.77 -17.09 -28.83
CA LYS A 108 -39.12 -16.49 -28.77
C LYS A 108 -39.89 -16.59 -30.09
N ARG A 109 -39.20 -16.68 -31.22
CA ARG A 109 -39.78 -16.88 -32.56
C ARG A 109 -39.92 -18.35 -32.96
N GLY A 110 -39.42 -19.29 -32.15
CA GLY A 110 -39.44 -20.72 -32.44
C GLY A 110 -38.42 -21.18 -33.49
N VAL A 111 -37.38 -20.39 -33.77
CA VAL A 111 -36.35 -20.69 -34.81
C VAL A 111 -34.94 -20.72 -34.18
N SER A 112 -34.82 -21.22 -32.96
CA SER A 112 -33.57 -21.27 -32.21
C SER A 112 -32.68 -22.42 -32.68
N SER A 113 -31.37 -22.20 -32.71
CA SER A 113 -30.38 -23.26 -32.99
C SER A 113 -30.18 -24.24 -31.83
N LEU A 114 -30.81 -23.98 -30.69
CA LEU A 114 -30.73 -24.80 -29.47
C LEU A 114 -32.03 -25.58 -29.21
N SER A 115 -32.98 -25.56 -30.14
CA SER A 115 -34.27 -26.25 -30.01
C SER A 115 -34.11 -27.76 -29.76
N ASP A 116 -33.11 -28.39 -30.40
CA ASP A 116 -32.90 -29.84 -30.32
C ASP A 116 -32.35 -30.29 -28.96
N TYR A 117 -31.82 -29.36 -28.17
CA TYR A 117 -31.26 -29.60 -26.85
C TYR A 117 -32.26 -29.37 -25.71
N HIS A 118 -33.48 -28.90 -26.03
CA HIS A 118 -34.48 -28.58 -25.04
C HIS A 118 -35.86 -29.11 -25.44
N GLU A 119 -36.46 -29.91 -24.56
CA GLU A 119 -37.79 -30.49 -24.76
C GLU A 119 -38.92 -29.44 -24.88
N ASN A 120 -38.68 -28.22 -24.42
CA ASN A 120 -39.67 -27.14 -24.42
C ASN A 120 -39.03 -25.77 -24.64
N THR A 121 -39.57 -25.02 -25.60
CA THR A 121 -39.21 -23.62 -25.89
C THR A 121 -39.24 -22.72 -24.66
N ARG A 122 -40.14 -22.96 -23.70
CA ARG A 122 -40.22 -22.22 -22.44
C ARG A 122 -38.98 -22.43 -21.56
N HIS A 123 -38.46 -23.65 -21.51
CA HIS A 123 -37.24 -23.98 -20.75
C HIS A 123 -36.00 -23.39 -21.42
N LEU A 124 -35.91 -23.48 -22.75
CA LEU A 124 -34.86 -22.82 -23.53
C LEU A 124 -34.82 -21.30 -23.28
N ILE A 125 -35.96 -20.62 -23.35
CA ILE A 125 -36.05 -19.17 -23.09
C ILE A 125 -35.54 -18.84 -21.69
N ALA A 126 -35.98 -19.60 -20.68
CA ALA A 126 -35.56 -19.39 -19.29
C ALA A 126 -34.04 -19.61 -19.10
N ASP A 127 -33.47 -20.65 -19.71
CA ASP A 127 -32.02 -20.93 -19.65
C ASP A 127 -31.19 -19.83 -20.32
N VAL A 128 -31.59 -19.37 -21.52
CA VAL A 128 -30.89 -18.29 -22.22
C VAL A 128 -30.99 -16.97 -21.42
N GLN A 129 -32.14 -16.68 -20.83
CA GLN A 129 -32.31 -15.51 -19.95
C GLN A 129 -31.39 -15.59 -18.72
N TYR A 130 -31.33 -16.75 -18.06
CA TYR A 130 -30.46 -16.98 -16.92
C TYR A 130 -28.98 -16.81 -17.28
N LYS A 131 -28.55 -17.40 -18.40
CA LYS A 131 -27.18 -17.23 -18.91
C LYS A 131 -26.88 -15.76 -19.20
N MET A 132 -27.80 -15.04 -19.83
CA MET A 132 -27.62 -13.62 -20.15
C MET A 132 -27.50 -12.76 -18.88
N GLU A 133 -28.33 -13.02 -17.86
CA GLU A 133 -28.25 -12.35 -16.55
C GLU A 133 -26.89 -12.57 -15.88
N ASN A 134 -26.40 -13.82 -15.88
CA ASN A 134 -25.07 -14.14 -15.33
C ASN A 134 -23.95 -13.42 -16.09
N GLU A 135 -24.02 -13.36 -17.42
CA GLU A 135 -23.03 -12.62 -18.22
C GLU A 135 -23.10 -11.11 -17.95
N HIS A 136 -24.28 -10.54 -17.71
CA HIS A 136 -24.42 -9.14 -17.30
C HIS A 136 -23.76 -8.87 -15.95
N GLN A 137 -23.98 -9.73 -14.95
CA GLN A 137 -23.32 -9.61 -13.65
C GLN A 137 -21.79 -9.74 -13.79
N TYR A 138 -21.33 -10.67 -14.62
CA TYR A 138 -19.91 -10.84 -14.89
C TYR A 138 -19.29 -9.64 -15.65
N LEU A 139 -20.04 -9.03 -16.57
CA LEU A 139 -19.65 -7.80 -17.25
C LEU A 139 -19.46 -6.65 -16.26
N GLU A 140 -20.42 -6.44 -15.36
CA GLU A 140 -20.33 -5.40 -14.33
C GLU A 140 -19.08 -5.58 -13.47
N GLN A 141 -18.79 -6.82 -13.04
CA GLN A 141 -17.57 -7.12 -12.30
C GLN A 141 -16.31 -6.82 -13.12
N THR A 142 -16.27 -7.24 -14.39
CA THR A 142 -15.10 -7.06 -15.26
C THR A 142 -14.82 -5.58 -15.53
N ILE A 143 -15.85 -4.75 -15.67
CA ILE A 143 -15.70 -3.29 -15.81
C ILE A 143 -15.04 -2.68 -14.56
N LEU A 144 -15.42 -3.14 -13.36
CA LEU A 144 -14.78 -2.71 -12.12
C LEU A 144 -13.30 -3.14 -12.06
N GLU A 145 -12.99 -4.34 -12.55
CA GLU A 145 -11.60 -4.83 -12.65
C GLU A 145 -10.78 -3.97 -13.62
N VAL A 146 -11.31 -3.59 -14.79
CA VAL A 146 -10.65 -2.64 -15.71
C VAL A 146 -10.37 -1.30 -15.03
N SER A 147 -11.36 -0.73 -14.34
CA SER A 147 -11.19 0.53 -13.60
C SER A 147 -10.09 0.41 -12.53
N ALA A 148 -10.05 -0.72 -11.81
CA ALA A 148 -9.00 -1.01 -10.84
C ALA A 148 -7.60 -1.09 -11.48
N ARG A 149 -7.46 -1.74 -12.63
CA ARG A 149 -6.16 -1.84 -13.34
C ARG A 149 -5.69 -0.49 -13.87
N LYS A 150 -6.59 0.32 -14.42
CA LYS A 150 -6.30 1.69 -14.85
C LYS A 150 -5.91 2.58 -13.70
N GLY A 151 -6.66 2.53 -12.60
CA GLY A 151 -6.37 3.29 -11.39
C GLY A 151 -5.01 2.91 -10.79
N LEU A 152 -4.65 1.62 -10.78
CA LEU A 152 -3.33 1.16 -10.37
C LEU A 152 -2.23 1.76 -11.26
N LEU A 153 -2.34 1.64 -12.59
CA LEU A 153 -1.37 2.24 -13.51
C LEU A 153 -1.26 3.76 -13.29
N GLY A 154 -2.39 4.43 -13.05
CA GLY A 154 -2.45 5.85 -12.74
C GLY A 154 -1.69 6.26 -11.48
N LEU A 155 -1.46 5.35 -10.52
CA LEU A 155 -0.67 5.66 -9.31
C LEU A 155 0.79 6.05 -9.62
N LEU A 156 1.34 5.62 -10.77
CA LEU A 156 2.68 6.01 -11.21
C LEU A 156 2.78 7.48 -11.65
N ARG A 157 1.65 8.16 -11.85
CA ARG A 157 1.59 9.51 -12.42
C ARG A 157 2.38 10.53 -11.62
N GLU A 158 2.11 10.61 -10.32
CA GLU A 158 2.74 11.60 -9.44
C GLU A 158 4.26 11.36 -9.33
N GLN A 159 4.69 10.09 -9.32
CA GLN A 159 6.12 9.78 -9.31
C GLN A 159 6.78 10.14 -10.64
N THR A 160 6.14 9.80 -11.75
CA THR A 160 6.64 10.10 -13.10
C THR A 160 6.75 11.62 -13.32
N GLU A 161 5.73 12.37 -12.90
CA GLU A 161 5.73 13.84 -12.93
C GLU A 161 6.86 14.43 -12.08
N SER A 162 7.05 13.92 -10.87
CA SER A 162 8.16 14.34 -10.01
C SER A 162 9.53 14.06 -10.64
N MET A 163 9.70 12.94 -11.33
CA MET A 163 10.96 12.61 -12.05
C MET A 163 11.19 13.56 -13.22
N LEU A 164 10.15 13.88 -14.00
CA LEU A 164 10.23 14.85 -15.09
C LEU A 164 10.58 16.25 -14.59
N ASN A 165 9.93 16.71 -13.52
CA ASN A 165 10.19 18.02 -12.91
C ASN A 165 11.62 18.12 -12.35
N ASN A 166 12.19 17.00 -11.92
CA ASN A 166 13.58 16.92 -11.43
C ASN A 166 14.61 16.64 -12.55
N GLY A 167 14.20 16.68 -13.83
CA GLY A 167 15.10 16.54 -14.97
C GLY A 167 15.67 15.13 -15.18
N VAL A 168 15.01 14.09 -14.65
CA VAL A 168 15.42 12.70 -14.87
C VAL A 168 15.30 12.34 -16.35
N LYS A 169 16.41 11.87 -16.94
CA LYS A 169 16.47 11.44 -18.35
C LYS A 169 16.03 9.97 -18.49
N GLY A 170 15.74 9.55 -19.73
CA GLY A 170 15.46 8.14 -20.04
C GLY A 170 13.99 7.71 -19.95
N LEU A 171 13.09 8.56 -19.45
CA LEU A 171 11.64 8.30 -19.51
C LEU A 171 11.15 8.30 -20.98
N LYS A 172 10.25 7.38 -21.32
CA LYS A 172 9.65 7.29 -22.66
C LYS A 172 8.99 8.61 -23.04
N SER A 173 9.10 8.97 -24.33
CA SER A 173 8.43 10.16 -24.87
C SER A 173 6.93 10.10 -24.61
N LYS A 174 6.37 11.21 -24.12
CA LYS A 174 4.96 11.33 -23.76
C LYS A 174 4.48 10.29 -22.72
N VAL A 175 5.35 9.79 -21.84
CA VAL A 175 4.97 8.81 -20.79
C VAL A 175 3.72 9.24 -19.99
N MET A 176 3.53 10.53 -19.73
CA MET A 176 2.37 11.06 -19.01
C MET A 176 1.03 10.86 -19.75
N THR A 177 1.04 10.70 -21.09
CA THR A 177 -0.16 10.40 -21.87
C THR A 177 -0.53 8.92 -21.83
N LEU A 178 0.39 8.06 -21.41
CA LEU A 178 0.17 6.62 -21.23
C LEU A 178 -0.42 6.29 -19.86
N LEU A 179 -0.29 7.22 -18.91
CA LEU A 179 -0.75 7.06 -17.54
C LEU A 179 -2.21 7.53 -17.43
N PRO A 180 -3.16 6.65 -17.03
CA PRO A 180 -4.55 7.02 -16.84
C PRO A 180 -4.74 8.11 -15.79
N LEU A 181 -5.84 8.86 -15.93
CA LEU A 181 -6.33 9.80 -14.91
C LEU A 181 -7.38 9.17 -14.00
N ASP A 182 -7.82 7.95 -14.32
CA ASP A 182 -8.81 7.22 -13.54
C ASP A 182 -8.36 7.11 -12.08
N PRO A 183 -9.20 7.52 -11.11
CA PRO A 183 -8.87 7.34 -9.71
C PRO A 183 -8.89 5.85 -9.39
N LEU A 184 -8.00 5.44 -8.49
CA LEU A 184 -8.08 4.11 -7.90
C LEU A 184 -9.38 3.99 -7.09
N PRO A 185 -10.29 3.05 -7.40
CA PRO A 185 -11.55 2.95 -6.66
C PRO A 185 -11.32 2.60 -5.18
N ALA A 186 -12.03 3.28 -4.27
CA ALA A 186 -11.81 3.17 -2.82
C ALA A 186 -12.01 1.76 -2.22
N ARG A 187 -12.68 0.87 -2.97
CA ARG A 187 -12.96 -0.52 -2.57
C ARG A 187 -11.96 -1.53 -3.10
N THR A 188 -11.07 -1.15 -4.01
CA THR A 188 -10.26 -2.08 -4.81
C THR A 188 -9.33 -2.98 -3.98
N TYR A 189 -8.91 -2.55 -2.79
CA TYR A 189 -8.00 -3.32 -1.93
C TYR A 189 -8.54 -3.56 -0.52
N LYS A 190 -9.86 -3.44 -0.32
CA LYS A 190 -10.47 -3.82 0.97
C LYS A 190 -10.52 -5.36 1.08
N GLU A 191 -10.19 -5.88 2.25
CA GLU A 191 -10.40 -7.29 2.56
C GLU A 191 -11.92 -7.57 2.57
N GLY A 192 -12.34 -8.62 1.85
CA GLY A 192 -13.74 -8.95 1.62
C GLY A 192 -14.36 -8.22 0.42
N THR A 193 -15.23 -8.93 -0.32
CA THR A 193 -15.95 -8.52 -1.55
C THR A 193 -15.08 -8.01 -2.73
N PHE A 194 -15.13 -8.76 -3.86
CA PHE A 194 -14.55 -8.40 -5.17
C PHE A 194 -13.01 -8.45 -5.31
N ASN A 195 -12.39 -9.54 -4.84
CA ASN A 195 -10.93 -9.70 -4.80
C ASN A 195 -10.35 -10.76 -5.76
N PHE A 196 -11.11 -11.25 -6.74
CA PHE A 196 -10.58 -12.19 -7.73
C PHE A 196 -9.45 -11.51 -8.53
N GLY A 197 -8.25 -12.07 -8.45
CA GLY A 197 -7.08 -11.55 -9.18
C GLY A 197 -6.35 -10.34 -8.56
N LEU A 198 -6.71 -9.91 -7.34
CA LEU A 198 -6.08 -8.76 -6.65
C LEU A 198 -5.26 -9.12 -5.40
N LYS A 199 -5.01 -10.41 -5.14
CA LYS A 199 -4.28 -10.89 -3.94
C LYS A 199 -2.95 -10.16 -3.68
N SER A 200 -2.10 -10.03 -4.70
CA SER A 200 -0.81 -9.33 -4.58
C SER A 200 -0.96 -7.84 -4.25
N HIS A 201 -2.07 -7.23 -4.63
CA HIS A 201 -2.34 -5.82 -4.36
C HIS A 201 -2.72 -5.62 -2.90
N ILE A 202 -3.63 -6.47 -2.41
CA ILE A 202 -4.06 -6.49 -1.01
C ILE A 202 -2.86 -6.74 -0.11
N TYR A 203 -2.01 -7.71 -0.47
CA TYR A 203 -0.77 -8.00 0.24
C TYR A 203 0.13 -6.76 0.31
N ALA A 204 0.51 -6.16 -0.82
CA ALA A 204 1.37 -4.98 -0.84
C ALA A 204 0.79 -3.83 -0.01
N TRP A 205 -0.52 -3.56 -0.16
CA TRP A 205 -1.19 -2.50 0.58
C TRP A 205 -1.18 -2.75 2.10
N LYS A 206 -1.34 -4.01 2.52
CA LYS A 206 -1.29 -4.42 3.92
C LYS A 206 0.11 -4.25 4.51
N GLU A 207 1.15 -4.72 3.82
CA GLU A 207 2.53 -4.59 4.28
C GLU A 207 2.95 -3.11 4.41
N LEU A 208 2.56 -2.27 3.47
CA LEU A 208 2.83 -0.82 3.54
C LEU A 208 2.03 -0.10 4.63
N ASN A 209 0.83 -0.58 4.97
CA ASN A 209 0.09 -0.10 6.13
C ASN A 209 0.79 -0.50 7.44
N ILE A 210 1.39 -1.69 7.50
CA ILE A 210 2.17 -2.14 8.66
C ILE A 210 3.42 -1.27 8.83
N LEU A 211 4.17 -1.04 7.75
CA LEU A 211 5.32 -0.13 7.74
C LEU A 211 4.93 1.28 8.22
N GLU A 212 3.88 1.87 7.65
CA GLU A 212 3.40 3.21 8.04
C GLU A 212 3.06 3.28 9.53
N LYS A 213 2.37 2.26 10.05
CA LYS A 213 2.00 2.18 11.47
C LYS A 213 3.22 2.09 12.37
N SER A 214 4.23 1.30 12.01
CA SER A 214 5.44 1.18 12.81
C SER A 214 6.25 2.48 12.85
N ILE A 215 6.33 3.20 11.73
CA ILE A 215 6.96 4.53 11.71
C ILE A 215 6.18 5.51 12.60
N LYS A 216 4.85 5.56 12.47
CA LYS A 216 3.99 6.42 13.30
C LYS A 216 4.12 6.09 14.79
N SER A 217 4.11 4.82 15.15
CA SER A 217 4.27 4.35 16.53
C SER A 217 5.57 4.88 17.16
N ILE A 218 6.69 4.83 16.44
CA ILE A 218 7.97 5.38 16.93
C ILE A 218 7.90 6.90 17.05
N LEU A 219 7.38 7.59 16.04
CA LEU A 219 7.24 9.05 16.07
C LEU A 219 6.33 9.53 17.21
N ASP A 220 5.23 8.84 17.47
CA ASP A 220 4.29 9.14 18.55
C ASP A 220 4.96 9.00 19.92
N LYS A 221 5.75 7.94 20.14
CA LYS A 221 6.54 7.74 21.38
C LYS A 221 7.56 8.85 21.62
N CYS A 222 8.05 9.48 20.55
CA CYS A 222 9.07 10.52 20.59
C CYS A 222 8.49 11.94 20.58
N SER A 223 7.18 12.07 20.38
CA SER A 223 6.50 13.37 20.33
C SER A 223 6.05 13.80 21.71
N ILE A 224 6.30 15.08 22.06
CA ILE A 224 5.80 15.63 23.32
C ILE A 224 4.27 15.64 23.26
N PRO A 225 3.57 15.04 24.25
CA PRO A 225 2.12 14.99 24.22
C PRO A 225 1.53 16.39 24.44
N ASN A 226 0.42 16.68 23.74
CA ASN A 226 -0.35 17.91 23.96
C ASN A 226 -1.31 17.79 25.15
N ASP A 227 -1.57 16.57 25.61
CA ASP A 227 -2.49 16.31 26.72
C ASP A 227 -1.91 16.79 28.06
N LYS A 228 -2.70 17.59 28.79
CA LYS A 228 -2.27 18.22 30.04
C LYS A 228 -1.97 17.18 31.13
N TYR A 229 -2.73 16.09 31.18
CA TYR A 229 -2.52 15.03 32.17
C TYR A 229 -1.22 14.28 31.87
N LEU A 230 -0.96 13.91 30.61
CA LEU A 230 0.30 13.27 30.21
C LEU A 230 1.50 14.17 30.47
N LEU A 231 1.39 15.47 30.19
CA LEU A 231 2.45 16.45 30.52
C LEU A 231 2.72 16.52 32.02
N SER A 232 1.67 16.55 32.85
CA SER A 232 1.79 16.57 34.31
C SER A 232 2.42 15.29 34.87
N ASN A 233 2.32 14.18 34.14
CA ASN A 233 2.91 12.89 34.49
C ASN A 233 4.27 12.62 33.81
N GLY A 234 4.98 13.69 33.44
CA GLY A 234 6.32 13.64 32.87
C GLY A 234 6.34 13.11 31.43
N GLY A 235 5.33 13.47 30.65
CA GLY A 235 5.21 13.09 29.23
C GLY A 235 6.29 13.74 28.36
N LYS A 236 6.79 14.92 28.74
CA LYS A 236 7.91 15.58 28.07
C LYS A 236 9.19 14.76 28.24
N GLU A 237 9.53 14.40 29.46
CA GLU A 237 10.70 13.57 29.77
C GLU A 237 10.58 12.19 29.11
N SER A 238 9.38 11.59 29.11
CA SER A 238 9.14 10.32 28.41
C SER A 238 9.46 10.44 26.91
N ALA A 239 8.99 11.49 26.24
CA ALA A 239 9.27 11.72 24.82
C ALA A 239 10.76 11.95 24.56
N GLU A 240 11.43 12.72 25.42
CA GLU A 240 12.87 12.98 25.34
C GLU A 240 13.71 11.71 25.51
N PHE A 241 13.35 10.84 26.46
CA PHE A 241 14.03 9.55 26.63
C PHE A 241 13.72 8.57 25.49
N SER A 242 12.49 8.54 24.98
CA SER A 242 12.18 7.76 23.78
C SER A 242 13.03 8.22 22.60
N MET A 243 13.16 9.53 22.36
CA MET A 243 14.05 10.07 21.32
C MET A 243 15.48 9.59 21.53
N GLN A 244 16.02 9.65 22.74
CA GLN A 244 17.36 9.15 23.04
C GLN A 244 17.50 7.65 22.77
N TYR A 245 16.50 6.84 23.14
CA TYR A 245 16.47 5.40 22.89
C TYR A 245 16.56 5.06 21.39
N TYR A 246 15.85 5.80 20.55
CA TYR A 246 15.76 5.54 19.11
C TYR A 246 16.93 6.10 18.29
N ARG A 247 17.90 6.79 18.91
CA ARG A 247 19.09 7.28 18.19
C ARG A 247 20.24 6.26 18.10
N PRO A 248 21.17 6.42 17.15
CA PRO A 248 22.38 5.60 16.99
C PRO A 248 23.19 5.37 18.27
N GLU A 249 23.28 6.37 19.13
CA GLU A 249 24.10 6.32 20.35
C GLU A 249 23.56 5.28 21.35
N SER A 250 22.27 4.93 21.25
CA SER A 250 21.58 4.01 22.17
C SER A 250 21.42 2.59 21.62
N GLU A 251 22.10 2.22 20.53
CA GLU A 251 22.01 0.87 19.94
C GLU A 251 22.29 -0.27 20.92
N SER A 252 23.30 -0.11 21.78
CA SER A 252 23.66 -1.10 22.79
C SER A 252 22.54 -1.32 23.81
N ILE A 253 21.81 -0.25 24.16
CA ILE A 253 20.67 -0.30 25.06
C ILE A 253 19.51 -1.07 24.43
N ARG A 254 19.22 -0.82 23.14
CA ARG A 254 18.13 -1.51 22.45
C ARG A 254 18.32 -3.02 22.39
N LYS A 255 19.56 -3.51 22.47
CA LYS A 255 19.87 -4.94 22.50
C LYS A 255 19.51 -5.63 23.81
N ILE A 256 19.28 -4.89 24.89
CA ILE A 256 19.06 -5.45 26.23
C ILE A 256 17.73 -5.05 26.85
N MET A 257 17.05 -4.02 26.35
CA MET A 257 15.75 -3.57 26.86
C MET A 257 14.90 -2.87 25.80
N SER A 258 13.59 -2.88 26.04
CA SER A 258 12.59 -2.15 25.27
C SER A 258 12.62 -0.64 25.57
N VAL A 259 11.99 0.17 24.71
CA VAL A 259 11.86 1.61 24.92
C VAL A 259 11.13 1.94 26.22
N SER A 260 10.10 1.17 26.58
CA SER A 260 9.31 1.41 27.78
C SER A 260 10.11 1.14 29.06
N GLU A 261 10.92 0.08 29.07
CA GLU A 261 11.87 -0.22 30.15
C GLU A 261 12.92 0.88 30.29
N TYR A 262 13.53 1.30 29.17
CA TYR A 262 14.51 2.38 29.17
C TYR A 262 13.96 3.70 29.72
N VAL A 263 12.78 4.11 29.24
CA VAL A 263 12.11 5.34 29.70
C VAL A 263 11.81 5.26 31.20
N LYS A 264 11.33 4.12 31.68
CA LYS A 264 11.05 3.89 33.11
C LYS A 264 12.32 4.01 33.96
N ASP A 265 13.42 3.39 33.53
CA ASP A 265 14.69 3.44 34.25
C ASP A 265 15.27 4.85 34.31
N MET A 266 15.19 5.60 33.20
CA MET A 266 15.70 6.97 33.15
C MET A 266 14.87 7.93 34.01
N LYS A 267 13.54 7.80 34.02
CA LYS A 267 12.67 8.57 34.93
C LYS A 267 12.96 8.23 36.40
N GLY A 268 13.11 6.96 36.73
CA GLY A 268 13.46 6.51 38.07
C GLY A 268 14.79 7.09 38.57
N LYS A 269 15.80 7.17 37.70
CA LYS A 269 17.09 7.82 38.02
C LYS A 269 16.92 9.32 38.30
N ILE A 270 16.16 10.04 37.47
CA ILE A 270 15.88 11.47 37.71
C ILE A 270 15.17 11.67 39.05
N ASP A 271 14.15 10.87 39.35
CA ASP A 271 13.39 11.00 40.59
C ASP A 271 14.24 10.67 41.83
N TRP A 272 15.18 9.73 41.71
CA TRP A 272 16.16 9.47 42.75
C TRP A 272 17.11 10.67 42.96
N ILE A 273 17.66 11.25 41.89
CA ILE A 273 18.54 12.43 41.98
C ILE A 273 17.80 13.61 42.61
N LYS A 274 16.56 13.89 42.17
CA LYS A 274 15.73 14.98 42.71
C LYS A 274 15.49 14.82 44.22
N ARG A 275 15.13 13.61 44.67
CA ARG A 275 14.96 13.31 46.10
C ARG A 275 16.26 13.54 46.87
N ARG A 276 17.39 13.08 46.34
CA ARG A 276 18.69 13.23 47.00
C ARG A 276 19.12 14.69 47.14
N LEU A 277 18.86 15.52 46.11
CA LEU A 277 19.13 16.96 46.17
C LEU A 277 18.22 17.69 47.17
N GLN A 278 16.96 17.28 47.28
CA GLN A 278 16.04 17.83 48.29
C GLN A 278 16.49 17.50 49.72
N GLU A 279 16.90 16.25 49.98
CA GLU A 279 17.45 15.84 51.28
C GLU A 279 18.67 16.67 51.68
N LEU A 280 19.60 16.91 50.74
CA LEU A 280 20.81 17.72 50.96
C LEU A 280 20.48 19.19 51.24
N ASN A 281 19.48 19.76 50.57
CA ASN A 281 19.08 21.15 50.78
C ASN A 281 18.25 21.35 52.07
N GLN A 282 17.66 20.29 52.63
CA GLN A 282 16.96 20.34 53.92
C GLN A 282 17.88 20.12 55.12
N SER A 283 19.13 19.69 54.88
CA SER A 283 20.14 19.44 55.91
C SER A 283 21.20 20.56 56.03
N LEU A 284 20.97 21.69 55.35
CA LEU A 284 21.68 22.96 55.46
C LEU A 284 20.77 24.02 56.10
#